data_AF-A0A1V5WT79-F1
#
_entry.id   AF-A0A1V5WT79-F1
#
_cell.length_a   1.000
_cell.length_b   1.000
_cell.length_c   1.000
_cell.angle_alpha   90.00
_cell.angle_beta   90.00
_cell.angle_gamma   90.00
#
_symmetry.space_group_name_H-M   'P 1'
#
loop_
_entity.id
_entity.type
_entity.pdbx_description
1 polymer ?
#
loop_
_entity_poly.entity_id
_entity_poly.type
_entity_poly.pdbx_seq_one_letter_code
_entity_poly.pdbx_strand_id
1 'polypeptide(L)'
;MKISLKKMYLSPEEKHELLEVMEKHFQTFLRARSLTPYIDPATIDILSSCKVGNCFCVSTAPIYQIYGYNCHIIFELGQFDTDEKYKQYQDIGHWINQSFLIELKCILDTYITDWNQSPLGDNDYFELLRLCRNLFAHSSYQLGYKQRENYKQDYEKAFSLYKKLFGNLIKNNEELNLSITDFVIPFYEKLVELIKDSL
;
A
#
# COMPACT_ATOMS: atom_id res chain seq x y z
N MET A 1 -31.72 -19.70 24.33
CA MET A 1 -31.86 -18.27 23.93
C MET A 1 -31.15 -18.12 22.58
N LYS A 2 -31.89 -17.98 21.47
CA LYS A 2 -31.27 -17.69 20.17
C LYS A 2 -30.98 -16.20 20.13
N ILE A 3 -29.72 -15.83 20.35
CA ILE A 3 -29.27 -14.46 20.10
C ILE A 3 -29.37 -14.29 18.59
N SER A 4 -30.40 -13.57 18.14
CA SER A 4 -30.47 -13.07 16.78
C SER A 4 -29.32 -12.09 16.62
N LEU A 5 -28.19 -12.55 16.06
CA LEU A 5 -27.11 -11.70 15.60
C LEU A 5 -27.67 -10.81 14.50
N LYS A 6 -28.19 -9.65 14.90
CA LYS A 6 -28.54 -8.58 13.98
C LYS A 6 -27.19 -8.18 13.37
N LYS A 7 -26.96 -8.51 12.10
CA LYS A 7 -25.83 -7.96 11.36
C LYS A 7 -25.93 -6.45 11.52
N MET A 8 -24.98 -5.87 12.26
CA MET A 8 -24.80 -4.43 12.27
C MET A 8 -24.38 -4.10 10.84
N TYR A 9 -25.11 -3.22 10.17
CA TYR A 9 -24.71 -2.68 8.88
C TYR A 9 -24.37 -1.21 9.12
N LEU A 10 -23.38 -0.68 8.40
CA LEU A 10 -23.13 0.76 8.41
C LEU A 10 -24.38 1.47 7.86
N SER A 11 -24.78 2.56 8.49
CA SER A 11 -25.80 3.44 7.92
C SER A 11 -25.32 4.03 6.60
N PRO A 12 -26.23 4.45 5.69
CA PRO A 12 -25.86 5.13 4.46
C PRO A 12 -24.94 6.34 4.70
N GLU A 13 -25.18 7.10 5.77
CA GLU A 13 -24.39 8.26 6.16
C GLU A 13 -22.98 7.87 6.62
N GLU A 14 -22.84 6.89 7.52
CA GLU A 14 -21.53 6.39 7.98
C GLU A 14 -20.71 5.82 6.82
N LYS A 15 -21.37 5.10 5.91
CA LYS A 15 -20.74 4.53 4.72
C LYS A 15 -20.24 5.62 3.78
N HIS A 16 -21.02 6.68 3.57
CA HIS A 16 -20.61 7.82 2.76
C HIS A 16 -19.40 8.51 3.38
N GLU A 17 -19.44 8.81 4.68
CA GLU A 17 -18.34 9.44 5.40
C GLU A 17 -17.06 8.58 5.36
N LEU A 18 -17.17 7.27 5.62
CA LEU A 18 -16.06 6.33 5.52
C LEU A 18 -15.40 6.38 4.14
N LEU A 19 -16.21 6.31 3.07
CA LEU A 19 -15.71 6.38 1.70
C LEU A 19 -15.03 7.72 1.39
N GLU A 20 -15.54 8.84 1.89
CA GLU A 20 -14.90 10.15 1.73
C GLU A 20 -13.55 10.24 2.45
N VAL A 21 -13.47 9.72 3.68
CA VAL A 21 -12.21 9.70 4.45
C VAL A 21 -11.19 8.78 3.79
N MET A 22 -11.61 7.60 3.32
CA MET A 22 -10.77 6.68 2.56
C MET A 22 -10.25 7.32 1.26
N GLU A 23 -11.08 8.05 0.53
CA GLU A 23 -10.68 8.77 -0.70
C GLU A 23 -9.64 9.85 -0.40
N LYS A 24 -9.86 10.69 0.62
CA LYS A 24 -8.89 11.72 1.04
C LYS A 24 -7.54 11.10 1.42
N HIS A 25 -7.55 9.97 2.13
CA HIS A 25 -6.35 9.21 2.48
C HIS A 25 -5.63 8.69 1.23
N PHE A 26 -6.37 8.11 0.29
CA PHE A 26 -5.83 7.61 -0.97
C PHE A 26 -5.21 8.71 -1.83
N GLN A 27 -5.87 9.87 -1.97
CA GLN A 27 -5.31 11.03 -2.67
C GLN A 27 -4.02 11.55 -2.00
N THR A 28 -3.99 11.57 -0.66
CA THR A 28 -2.79 11.95 0.09
C THR A 28 -1.64 10.98 -0.18
N PHE A 29 -1.92 9.68 -0.18
CA PHE A 29 -0.97 8.64 -0.53
C PHE A 29 -0.43 8.78 -1.96
N LEU A 30 -1.32 8.95 -2.95
CA LEU A 30 -0.91 9.11 -4.35
C LEU A 30 0.00 10.34 -4.55
N ARG A 31 -0.33 11.45 -3.89
CA ARG A 31 0.52 12.65 -3.88
C ARG A 31 1.89 12.40 -3.26
N ALA A 32 1.96 11.66 -2.15
CA ALA A 32 3.23 11.33 -1.52
C ALA A 32 4.09 10.43 -2.42
N ARG A 33 3.47 9.43 -3.05
CA ARG A 33 4.14 8.51 -3.98
C ARG A 33 4.55 9.15 -5.30
N SER A 34 3.79 10.13 -5.78
CA SER A 34 4.15 10.88 -7.00
C SER A 34 5.45 11.68 -6.84
N LEU A 35 5.83 12.01 -5.60
CA LEU A 35 7.09 12.68 -5.25
C LEU A 35 8.24 11.71 -4.97
N THR A 36 7.99 10.41 -5.00
CA THR A 36 8.97 9.35 -4.70
C THR A 36 8.87 8.18 -5.71
N PRO A 37 8.76 8.44 -7.02
CA PRO A 37 8.46 7.39 -8.01
C PRO A 37 9.49 6.24 -7.98
N TYR A 38 9.08 5.04 -8.38
CA TYR A 38 10.03 3.97 -8.65
C TYR A 38 10.93 4.38 -9.81
N ILE A 39 12.25 4.45 -9.57
CA ILE A 39 13.26 4.69 -10.59
C ILE A 39 14.09 3.41 -10.67
N ASP A 40 14.13 2.77 -11.85
CA ASP A 40 14.97 1.59 -12.04
C ASP A 40 16.43 2.01 -12.32
N PRO A 41 17.42 1.14 -12.03
CA PRO A 41 18.84 1.48 -12.21
C PRO A 41 19.20 1.85 -13.65
N ALA A 42 18.59 1.23 -14.66
CA ALA A 42 18.88 1.54 -16.05
C ALA A 42 18.41 2.96 -16.43
N THR A 43 17.28 3.40 -15.88
CA THR A 43 16.83 4.79 -15.99
C THR A 43 17.83 5.75 -15.33
N ILE A 44 18.41 5.40 -14.18
CA ILE A 44 19.44 6.22 -13.53
C ILE A 44 20.68 6.33 -14.42
N ASP A 45 21.15 5.24 -15.02
CA ASP A 45 22.30 5.23 -15.92
C ASP A 45 22.07 6.12 -17.16
N ILE A 46 20.89 6.00 -17.78
CA ILE A 46 20.51 6.81 -18.94
C ILE A 46 20.45 8.29 -18.58
N LEU A 47 19.76 8.64 -17.49
CA LEU A 47 19.61 10.03 -17.06
C LEU A 47 20.94 10.63 -16.62
N SER A 48 21.79 9.82 -16.00
CA SER A 48 23.17 10.17 -15.67
C SER A 48 24.03 10.34 -16.92
N SER A 49 23.65 9.84 -18.10
CA SER A 49 24.38 10.08 -19.34
C SER A 49 23.97 11.39 -20.04
N CYS A 50 22.73 11.87 -19.83
CA CYS A 50 22.15 13.07 -20.45
C CYS A 50 22.31 14.35 -19.59
N LYS A 51 23.44 14.48 -18.90
CA LYS A 51 23.66 15.49 -17.84
C LYS A 51 23.48 16.93 -18.31
N VAL A 52 22.79 17.73 -17.49
CA VAL A 52 22.92 19.19 -17.49
C VAL A 52 23.48 19.59 -16.12
N GLY A 53 24.79 19.83 -16.06
CA GLY A 53 25.47 20.06 -14.77
C GLY A 53 25.55 18.81 -13.90
N ASN A 54 25.40 18.97 -12.58
CA ASN A 54 25.52 17.89 -11.59
C ASN A 54 24.18 17.23 -11.21
N CYS A 55 23.14 17.43 -12.01
CA CYS A 55 21.80 16.96 -11.71
C CYS A 55 21.16 16.25 -12.91
N PHE A 56 20.13 15.46 -12.62
CA PHE A 56 19.22 14.94 -13.63
C PHE A 56 17.76 15.11 -13.19
N CYS A 57 16.85 15.08 -14.15
CA CYS A 57 15.43 15.31 -13.94
C CYS A 57 14.64 14.03 -14.20
N VAL A 58 13.74 13.68 -13.28
CA VAL A 58 12.80 12.57 -13.40
C VAL A 58 11.39 13.15 -13.41
N SER A 59 10.59 12.76 -14.39
CA SER A 59 9.16 13.11 -14.40
C SER A 59 8.37 12.05 -13.63
N THR A 60 7.28 12.47 -12.99
CA THR A 60 6.35 11.55 -12.35
C THR A 60 5.87 10.48 -13.34
N ALA A 61 5.75 9.22 -12.90
CA ALA A 61 5.27 8.13 -13.75
C ALA A 61 3.83 8.37 -14.26
N PRO A 62 3.45 7.86 -15.46
CA PRO A 62 2.14 8.11 -16.06
C PRO A 62 0.94 7.83 -15.14
N ILE A 63 1.05 6.81 -14.29
CA ILE A 63 -0.02 6.44 -13.36
C ILE A 63 -0.46 7.60 -12.46
N TYR A 64 0.47 8.41 -11.96
CA TYR A 64 0.12 9.55 -11.09
C TYR A 64 -0.32 10.78 -11.87
N GLN A 65 0.12 10.91 -13.13
CA GLN A 65 -0.28 12.01 -14.01
C GLN A 65 -1.79 11.95 -14.29
N ILE A 66 -2.36 10.74 -14.38
CA ILE A 66 -3.81 10.52 -14.52
C ILE A 66 -4.60 11.11 -13.33
N TYR A 67 -3.99 11.13 -12.13
CA TYR A 67 -4.56 11.76 -10.93
C TYR A 67 -4.18 13.25 -10.79
N GLY A 68 -3.64 13.87 -11.83
CA GLY A 68 -3.26 15.29 -11.83
C GLY A 68 -1.90 15.59 -11.20
N TYR A 69 -1.12 14.57 -10.80
CA TYR A 69 0.22 14.76 -10.26
C TYR A 69 1.26 14.73 -11.36
N ASN A 70 1.45 15.88 -12.00
CA ASN A 70 2.50 16.10 -12.99
C ASN A 70 3.64 16.93 -12.38
N CYS A 71 4.65 16.24 -11.84
CA CYS A 71 5.80 16.87 -11.21
C CYS A 71 7.10 16.48 -11.92
N HIS A 72 8.08 17.36 -11.81
CA HIS A 72 9.47 17.10 -12.18
C HIS A 72 10.31 17.12 -10.91
N ILE A 73 11.06 16.05 -10.68
CA ILE A 73 11.91 15.89 -9.51
C ILE A 73 13.36 15.98 -9.98
N ILE A 74 14.11 16.88 -9.38
CA ILE A 74 15.53 17.09 -9.69
C ILE A 74 16.34 16.36 -8.65
N PHE A 75 17.22 15.46 -9.10
CA PHE A 75 18.15 14.73 -8.26
C PHE A 75 19.57 15.17 -8.56
N GLU A 76 20.39 15.29 -7.51
CA GLU A 76 21.84 15.39 -7.66
C GLU A 76 22.40 14.05 -8.11
N LEU A 77 23.44 14.05 -8.95
CA LEU A 77 24.07 12.82 -9.45
C LEU A 77 24.58 11.90 -8.33
N GLY A 78 25.03 12.49 -7.22
CA GLY A 78 25.50 11.76 -6.04
C GLY A 78 24.37 11.08 -5.25
N GLN A 79 23.10 11.28 -5.60
CA GLN A 79 21.97 10.67 -4.89
C GLN A 79 21.91 9.15 -5.06
N PHE A 80 22.48 8.60 -6.14
CA PHE A 80 22.40 7.19 -6.50
C PHE A 80 23.77 6.59 -6.86
N ASP A 81 24.85 7.19 -6.35
CA ASP A 81 26.22 6.74 -6.62
C ASP A 81 26.61 5.44 -5.91
N THR A 82 25.79 4.98 -4.95
CA THR A 82 25.95 3.71 -4.25
C THR A 82 24.65 2.92 -4.20
N ASP A 83 24.76 1.59 -4.19
CA ASP A 83 23.63 0.68 -3.97
C ASP A 83 22.88 0.98 -2.67
N GLU A 84 23.59 1.45 -1.64
CA GLU A 84 22.98 1.78 -0.35
C GLU A 84 22.07 3.00 -0.44
N LYS A 85 22.50 4.09 -1.11
CA LYS A 85 21.64 5.26 -1.31
C LYS A 85 20.45 4.95 -2.20
N TYR A 86 20.65 4.13 -3.23
CA TYR A 86 19.55 3.64 -4.06
C TYR A 86 18.53 2.85 -3.24
N LYS A 87 18.99 1.91 -2.40
CA LYS A 87 18.11 1.16 -1.50
C LYS A 87 17.38 2.07 -0.52
N GLN A 88 18.06 3.03 0.10
CA GLN A 88 17.44 4.01 1.00
C GLN A 88 16.32 4.79 0.29
N TYR A 89 16.51 5.18 -0.97
CA TYR A 89 15.47 5.85 -1.75
C TYR A 89 14.26 4.93 -2.00
N GLN A 90 14.50 3.67 -2.37
CA GLN A 90 13.44 2.68 -2.57
C GLN A 90 12.67 2.41 -1.27
N ASP A 91 13.39 2.31 -0.15
CA ASP A 91 12.81 2.08 1.18
C ASP A 91 11.84 3.20 1.59
N ILE A 92 12.08 4.46 1.19
CA ILE A 92 11.11 5.56 1.38
C ILE A 92 9.79 5.26 0.66
N GLY A 93 9.85 4.81 -0.60
CA GLY A 93 8.65 4.46 -1.36
C GLY A 93 7.89 3.30 -0.76
N HIS A 94 8.60 2.28 -0.27
CA HIS A 94 7.99 1.15 0.43
C HIS A 94 7.39 1.55 1.77
N TRP A 95 8.06 2.41 2.53
CA TRP A 95 7.55 2.99 3.77
C TRP A 95 6.21 3.70 3.53
N ILE A 96 6.10 4.53 2.49
CA ILE A 96 4.83 5.21 2.16
C ILE A 96 3.72 4.20 1.83
N ASN A 97 4.00 3.16 1.04
CA ASN A 97 3.01 2.12 0.70
C ASN A 97 2.53 1.35 1.95
N GLN A 98 3.44 1.03 2.86
CA GLN A 98 3.13 0.33 4.10
C GLN A 98 2.31 1.21 5.05
N SER A 99 2.71 2.46 5.24
CA SER A 99 1.99 3.45 6.07
C SER A 99 0.57 3.65 5.57
N PHE A 100 0.38 3.74 4.25
CA PHE A 100 -0.96 3.85 3.66
C PHE A 100 -1.90 2.71 4.11
N LEU A 101 -1.45 1.46 4.05
CA LEU A 101 -2.26 0.29 4.42
C LEU A 101 -2.54 0.24 5.94
N ILE A 102 -1.55 0.62 6.75
CA ILE A 102 -1.71 0.69 8.22
C ILE A 102 -2.74 1.77 8.59
N GLU A 103 -2.61 2.96 8.01
CA GLU A 103 -3.53 4.08 8.25
C GLU A 103 -4.93 3.79 7.71
N LEU A 104 -5.03 3.12 6.56
CA LEU A 104 -6.31 2.67 6.02
C LEU A 104 -7.04 1.73 7.00
N LYS A 105 -6.31 0.79 7.62
CA LYS A 105 -6.87 -0.08 8.65
C LYS A 105 -7.35 0.74 9.86
N CYS A 106 -6.56 1.72 10.31
CA CYS A 106 -6.96 2.61 11.41
C CYS A 106 -8.22 3.42 11.09
N ILE A 107 -8.39 3.88 9.84
CA ILE A 107 -9.63 4.54 9.39
C ILE A 107 -10.81 3.58 9.56
N LEU A 108 -10.70 2.35 9.06
CA LEU A 108 -11.78 1.37 9.20
C LEU A 108 -12.09 1.01 10.65
N ASP A 109 -11.09 0.95 11.54
CA ASP A 109 -11.32 0.72 12.99
C ASP A 109 -12.21 1.78 13.64
N THR A 110 -12.25 3.00 13.12
CA THR A 110 -13.14 4.05 13.67
C THR A 110 -14.62 3.77 13.41
N TYR A 111 -14.91 2.94 12.39
CA TYR A 111 -16.27 2.53 12.01
C TYR A 111 -16.57 1.06 12.35
N ILE A 112 -15.54 0.25 12.64
CA ILE A 112 -15.65 -1.18 12.95
C ILE A 112 -15.07 -1.46 14.33
N THR A 113 -15.96 -1.55 15.33
CA THR A 113 -15.58 -1.75 16.73
C THR A 113 -15.34 -3.22 17.09
N ASP A 114 -16.02 -4.16 16.42
CA ASP A 114 -15.78 -5.60 16.53
C ASP A 114 -15.62 -6.21 15.14
N TRP A 115 -14.38 -6.57 14.79
CA TRP A 115 -14.06 -7.23 13.52
C TRP A 115 -14.69 -8.62 13.39
N ASN A 116 -15.00 -9.32 14.49
CA ASN A 116 -15.70 -10.61 14.44
C ASN A 116 -17.19 -10.46 14.10
N GLN A 117 -17.72 -9.24 14.23
CA GLN A 117 -19.09 -8.86 13.87
C GLN A 117 -19.08 -7.73 12.85
N SER A 118 -18.02 -7.68 12.01
CA SER A 118 -17.81 -6.58 11.09
C SER A 118 -19.05 -6.35 10.21
N PRO A 119 -19.53 -5.10 10.08
CA PRO A 119 -20.65 -4.77 9.22
C PRO A 119 -20.35 -5.01 7.74
N LEU A 120 -19.07 -5.15 7.40
CA LEU A 120 -18.58 -5.39 6.04
C LEU A 120 -18.50 -6.88 5.69
N GLY A 121 -18.87 -7.77 6.62
CA GLY A 121 -18.89 -9.22 6.44
C GLY A 121 -17.51 -9.89 6.52
N ASP A 122 -17.52 -11.23 6.49
CA ASP A 122 -16.31 -12.04 6.36
C ASP A 122 -15.81 -11.99 4.91
N ASN A 123 -14.81 -11.14 4.65
CA ASN A 123 -14.17 -11.02 3.35
C ASN A 123 -12.65 -11.08 3.48
N ASP A 124 -12.01 -11.88 2.64
CA ASP A 124 -10.56 -12.07 2.64
C ASP A 124 -9.77 -10.76 2.47
N TYR A 125 -10.32 -9.76 1.77
CA TYR A 125 -9.67 -8.45 1.60
C TYR A 125 -9.65 -7.65 2.91
N PHE A 126 -10.75 -7.64 3.66
CA PHE A 126 -10.81 -6.99 4.98
C PHE A 126 -9.95 -7.73 6.02
N GLU A 127 -9.92 -9.06 5.96
CA GLU A 127 -9.05 -9.87 6.81
C GLU A 127 -7.57 -9.64 6.46
N LEU A 128 -7.24 -9.55 5.17
CA LEU A 128 -5.89 -9.19 4.74
C LEU A 128 -5.49 -7.79 5.25
N LEU A 129 -6.37 -6.79 5.11
CA LEU A 129 -6.15 -5.43 5.63
C LEU A 129 -5.94 -5.43 7.15
N ARG A 130 -6.75 -6.18 7.90
CA ARG A 130 -6.62 -6.35 9.35
C ARG A 130 -5.23 -6.89 9.72
N LEU A 131 -4.73 -7.83 8.91
CA LEU A 131 -3.42 -8.47 9.09
C LEU A 131 -2.25 -7.67 8.47
N CYS A 132 -2.50 -6.65 7.64
CA CYS A 132 -1.45 -5.83 7.02
C CYS A 132 -0.53 -5.19 8.06
N ARG A 133 -1.04 -4.80 9.23
CA ARG A 133 -0.19 -4.29 10.32
C ARG A 133 0.84 -5.33 10.79
N ASN A 134 0.47 -6.60 10.84
CA ASN A 134 1.36 -7.70 11.19
C ASN A 134 2.36 -8.03 10.07
N LEU A 135 2.02 -7.70 8.83
CA LEU A 135 2.94 -7.79 7.69
C LEU A 135 3.95 -6.65 7.66
N PHE A 136 3.52 -5.40 7.97
CA PHE A 136 4.26 -4.19 7.60
C PHE A 136 4.86 -3.41 8.77
N ALA A 137 4.18 -3.30 9.92
CA ALA A 137 4.61 -2.42 11.02
C ALA A 137 5.94 -2.84 11.69
N HIS A 138 6.46 -4.02 11.34
CA HIS A 138 7.67 -4.61 11.90
C HIS A 138 8.67 -5.07 10.83
N SER A 139 8.36 -4.88 9.55
CA SER A 139 9.40 -4.91 8.51
C SER A 139 10.16 -3.59 8.61
N SER A 140 11.48 -3.61 8.66
CA SER A 140 12.32 -2.39 8.73
C SER A 140 12.26 -1.55 7.45
N TYR A 141 11.13 -1.55 6.74
CA TYR A 141 10.86 -0.85 5.48
C TYR A 141 11.74 -1.32 4.31
N GLN A 142 12.40 -2.48 4.46
CA GLN A 142 13.34 -3.04 3.49
C GLN A 142 12.66 -4.01 2.51
N LEU A 143 13.17 -4.00 1.27
CA LEU A 143 12.83 -4.92 0.17
C LEU A 143 12.98 -6.42 0.53
N GLY A 144 13.90 -6.76 1.43
CA GLY A 144 14.16 -8.14 1.87
C GLY A 144 13.56 -8.43 3.25
N TYR A 145 12.36 -9.00 3.27
CA TYR A 145 11.66 -9.34 4.51
C TYR A 145 12.42 -10.42 5.31
N LYS A 146 12.51 -10.23 6.64
CA LYS A 146 12.90 -11.29 7.58
C LYS A 146 11.86 -11.38 8.69
N GLN A 147 11.29 -12.58 8.82
CA GLN A 147 10.27 -12.91 9.82
C GLN A 147 10.81 -12.75 11.25
N ARG A 148 9.98 -12.26 12.18
CA ARG A 148 10.26 -12.36 13.63
C ARG A 148 9.69 -13.66 14.20
N GLU A 149 10.46 -14.33 15.05
CA GLU A 149 10.12 -15.65 15.62
C GLU A 149 8.78 -15.69 16.38
N ASN A 150 8.33 -14.59 17.01
CA ASN A 150 7.17 -14.59 17.91
C ASN A 150 5.81 -14.27 17.24
N TYR A 151 5.77 -13.94 15.94
CA TYR A 151 4.53 -13.57 15.23
C TYR A 151 4.24 -14.50 14.05
N LYS A 152 4.73 -15.74 14.14
CA LYS A 152 4.73 -16.71 13.04
C LYS A 152 3.32 -17.02 12.51
N GLN A 153 2.35 -17.22 13.38
CA GLN A 153 0.99 -17.61 12.99
C GLN A 153 0.23 -16.50 12.24
N ASP A 154 0.22 -15.28 12.78
CA ASP A 154 -0.46 -14.15 12.12
C ASP A 154 0.20 -13.79 10.79
N TYR A 155 1.52 -13.87 10.72
CA TYR A 155 2.27 -13.68 9.49
C TYR A 155 1.92 -14.75 8.44
N GLU A 156 1.97 -16.04 8.80
CA GLU A 156 1.64 -17.14 7.88
C GLU A 156 0.20 -17.03 7.36
N LYS A 157 -0.74 -16.64 8.22
CA LYS A 157 -2.13 -16.38 7.84
C LYS A 157 -2.22 -15.23 6.82
N ALA A 158 -1.57 -14.12 7.11
CA ALA A 158 -1.58 -12.92 6.26
C ALA A 158 -0.92 -13.19 4.91
N PHE A 159 0.21 -13.88 4.92
CA PHE A 159 0.94 -14.28 3.72
C PHE A 159 0.13 -15.25 2.87
N SER A 160 -0.52 -16.24 3.49
CA SER A 160 -1.42 -17.17 2.79
C SER A 160 -2.59 -16.46 2.12
N LEU A 161 -3.22 -15.49 2.81
CA LEU A 161 -4.27 -14.65 2.23
C LEU A 161 -3.76 -13.78 1.09
N TYR A 162 -2.59 -13.18 1.24
CA TYR A 162 -1.94 -12.45 0.15
C TYR A 162 -1.71 -13.36 -1.06
N LYS A 163 -1.18 -14.58 -0.88
CA LYS A 163 -1.00 -15.57 -1.97
C LYS A 163 -2.33 -15.93 -2.64
N LYS A 164 -3.39 -16.09 -1.84
CA LYS A 164 -4.73 -16.41 -2.34
C LYS A 164 -5.28 -15.31 -3.25
N LEU A 165 -5.09 -14.04 -2.87
CA LEU A 165 -5.67 -12.89 -3.55
C LEU A 165 -4.78 -12.32 -4.67
N PHE A 166 -3.46 -12.40 -4.51
CA PHE A 166 -2.46 -11.73 -5.36
C PHE A 166 -1.29 -12.66 -5.74
N GLY A 167 -1.48 -13.99 -5.69
CA GLY A 167 -0.43 -14.98 -5.95
C GLY A 167 0.21 -14.89 -7.34
N ASN A 168 -0.51 -14.33 -8.31
CA ASN A 168 0.01 -14.01 -9.64
C ASN A 168 1.14 -12.96 -9.63
N LEU A 169 1.28 -12.19 -8.55
CA LEU A 169 2.32 -11.16 -8.40
C LEU A 169 3.61 -11.69 -7.78
N ILE A 170 3.63 -12.95 -7.33
CA ILE A 170 4.74 -13.53 -6.58
C ILE A 170 5.74 -14.12 -7.58
N LYS A 171 6.81 -13.36 -7.87
CA LYS A 171 7.84 -13.79 -8.83
C LYS A 171 8.77 -14.88 -8.30
N ASN A 172 9.07 -14.91 -6.99
CA ASN A 172 10.09 -15.79 -6.40
C ASN A 172 9.69 -16.44 -5.06
N ASN A 173 8.40 -16.67 -4.81
CA ASN A 173 7.85 -17.36 -3.63
C ASN A 173 8.11 -16.78 -2.22
N GLU A 174 8.98 -15.79 -2.07
CA GLU A 174 9.45 -15.31 -0.75
C GLU A 174 9.21 -13.82 -0.46
N GLU A 175 8.86 -13.00 -1.45
CA GLU A 175 8.71 -11.54 -1.27
C GLU A 175 7.28 -11.06 -1.56
N LEU A 176 6.74 -10.25 -0.65
CA LEU A 176 5.48 -9.54 -0.83
C LEU A 176 5.68 -8.42 -1.85
N ASN A 177 4.99 -8.50 -2.99
CA ASN A 177 5.01 -7.40 -3.96
C ASN A 177 4.06 -6.29 -3.48
N LEU A 178 4.62 -5.23 -2.92
CA LEU A 178 3.88 -4.02 -2.52
C LEU A 178 3.89 -2.95 -3.62
N SER A 179 3.99 -3.35 -4.89
CA SER A 179 3.91 -2.39 -6.00
C SER A 179 2.58 -1.64 -5.97
N ILE A 180 2.63 -0.40 -6.40
CA ILE A 180 1.47 0.49 -6.38
C ILE A 180 0.48 0.08 -7.45
N THR A 181 1.00 -0.26 -8.63
CA THR A 181 0.22 -0.64 -9.82
C THR A 181 -0.44 -2.00 -9.65
N ASP A 182 0.26 -2.96 -9.04
CA ASP A 182 -0.20 -4.34 -9.06
C ASP A 182 -0.88 -4.74 -7.76
N PHE A 183 -0.53 -4.09 -6.63
CA PHE A 183 -1.11 -4.40 -5.32
C PHE A 183 -1.86 -3.23 -4.69
N VAL A 184 -1.19 -2.12 -4.36
CA VAL A 184 -1.79 -1.10 -3.46
C VAL A 184 -3.07 -0.48 -4.03
N ILE A 185 -3.05 -0.04 -5.30
CA ILE A 185 -4.23 0.54 -5.95
C ILE A 185 -5.33 -0.51 -6.14
N PRO A 186 -5.08 -1.68 -6.77
CA PRO A 186 -6.12 -2.71 -6.93
C PRO A 186 -6.73 -3.18 -5.60
N PHE A 187 -5.91 -3.28 -4.55
CA PHE A 187 -6.38 -3.65 -3.22
C PHE A 187 -7.31 -2.59 -2.63
N TYR A 188 -6.92 -1.31 -2.71
CA TYR A 188 -7.76 -0.19 -2.26
C TYR A 188 -9.09 -0.13 -3.03
N GLU A 189 -9.04 -0.20 -4.36
CA GLU A 189 -10.24 -0.16 -5.21
C GLU A 189 -11.21 -1.28 -4.86
N LYS A 190 -10.68 -2.48 -4.60
CA LYS A 190 -11.51 -3.62 -4.19
C LYS A 190 -12.17 -3.41 -2.83
N LEU A 191 -11.48 -2.82 -1.85
CA LEU A 191 -12.08 -2.47 -0.57
C LEU A 191 -13.21 -1.45 -0.73
N VAL A 192 -13.03 -0.44 -1.59
CA VAL A 192 -14.07 0.55 -1.91
C VAL A 192 -15.28 -0.11 -2.58
N GLU A 193 -15.07 -1.00 -3.54
CA GLU A 193 -16.13 -1.80 -4.19
C GLU A 193 -16.93 -2.58 -3.15
N LEU A 194 -16.26 -3.33 -2.26
CA LEU A 194 -16.91 -4.13 -1.24
C LEU A 194 -17.72 -3.29 -0.22
N ILE A 195 -17.22 -2.10 0.14
CA ILE A 195 -17.96 -1.17 0.99
C ILE A 195 -19.19 -0.65 0.24
N LYS A 196 -19.10 -0.36 -1.06
CA LYS A 196 -20.24 0.08 -1.88
C LYS A 196 -21.30 -1.02 -2.05
N ASP A 197 -20.88 -2.27 -2.19
CA ASP A 197 -21.76 -3.41 -2.50
C ASP A 197 -22.46 -4.02 -1.28
N SER A 198 -22.05 -3.70 -0.05
CA SER A 198 -22.62 -4.24 1.20
C SER A 198 -24.03 -3.70 1.55
N LEU A 199 -24.90 -3.57 0.54
CA LEU A 199 -26.33 -3.22 0.62
C LEU A 199 -27.21 -4.37 1.12
#